data_AF-A0A0H3C042-F1
#
_entry.id   AF-A0A0H3C042-F1
#
_cell.length_a   1.000
_cell.length_b   1.000
_cell.length_c   1.000
_cell.angle_alpha   90.00
_cell.angle_beta   90.00
_cell.angle_gamma   90.00
#
_symmetry.space_group_name_H-M   'P 1'
#
loop_
_entity.id
_entity.type
_entity.pdbx_description
1 polymer ?
#
loop_
_entity_poly.entity_id
_entity_poly.type
_entity_poly.pdbx_seq_one_letter_code
_entity_poly.pdbx_strand_id
1 'polypeptide(L)'
;MVYEMTLAVIKCIENHLHKKVYKGASLALFQSGRWQEYHIGTIDGRRPVDANLVYDLASVSKVVGVATICNILLNNGTLALDDPLKVYYPSIADATVTIRQLLTHTSDLITVFKVSSKNSHFICLMRLE
;
A
#
# COMPACT_ATOMS: atom_id res chain seq x y z
N MET A 1 -3.40 -9.94 26.94
CA MET A 1 -2.77 -10.30 25.65
C MET A 1 -3.15 -9.35 24.51
N VAL A 2 -4.44 -9.01 24.31
CA VAL A 2 -4.89 -8.09 23.24
C VAL A 2 -4.36 -6.65 23.41
N TYR A 3 -4.47 -6.10 24.64
CA TYR A 3 -3.98 -4.76 24.96
C TYR A 3 -2.45 -4.60 24.80
N GLU A 4 -1.68 -5.66 25.04
CA GLU A 4 -0.21 -5.65 24.93
C GLU A 4 0.23 -5.37 23.49
N MET A 5 -0.47 -5.94 22.50
CA MET A 5 -0.12 -5.74 21.09
C MET A 5 -0.38 -4.30 20.65
N THR A 6 -1.54 -3.74 21.00
CA THR A 6 -1.89 -2.36 20.67
C THR A 6 -0.90 -1.38 21.31
N LEU A 7 -0.52 -1.59 22.58
CA LEU A 7 0.49 -0.78 23.25
C LEU A 7 1.87 -0.90 22.59
N ALA A 8 2.26 -2.11 22.17
CA ALA A 8 3.54 -2.32 21.48
C ALA A 8 3.61 -1.55 20.14
N VAL A 9 2.54 -1.55 19.36
CA VAL A 9 2.46 -0.81 18.09
C VAL A 9 2.51 0.71 18.35
N ILE A 10 1.73 1.21 19.30
CA ILE A 10 1.73 2.65 19.65
C ILE A 10 3.11 3.10 20.13
N LYS A 11 3.75 2.33 21.02
CA LYS A 11 5.11 2.62 21.49
C LYS A 11 6.14 2.62 20.36
N CYS A 12 5.98 1.73 19.38
CA CYS A 12 6.81 1.72 18.17
C CYS A 12 6.63 3.01 17.36
N ILE A 13 5.40 3.49 17.19
CA ILE A 13 5.09 4.75 16.51
C ILE A 13 5.73 5.92 17.26
N GLU A 14 5.54 6.02 18.57
CA GLU A 14 6.13 7.08 19.40
C GLU A 14 7.66 7.11 19.29
N ASN A 15 8.31 5.94 19.33
CA ASN A 15 9.76 5.82 19.13
C ASN A 15 10.21 6.32 17.75
N HIS A 16 9.44 6.06 16.68
CA HIS A 16 9.75 6.56 15.35
C HIS A 16 9.55 8.07 15.23
N LEU A 17 8.54 8.64 15.89
CA LEU A 17 8.35 10.08 15.98
C LEU A 17 9.52 10.76 16.70
N HIS A 18 9.97 10.19 17.83
CA HIS A 18 11.16 10.66 18.55
C HIS A 18 12.43 10.62 17.68
N LYS A 19 12.59 9.56 16.89
CA LYS A 19 13.68 9.40 15.91
C LYS A 19 13.51 10.25 14.65
N LYS A 20 12.42 11.01 14.53
CA LYS A 20 12.09 11.86 13.37
C LYS A 20 12.05 11.09 12.04
N VAL A 21 11.65 9.82 12.07
CA VAL A 21 11.45 9.02 10.84
C VAL A 21 10.28 9.56 10.02
N TYR A 22 9.24 10.02 10.72
CA TYR A 22 8.08 10.74 10.19
C TYR A 22 7.54 11.67 11.28
N LYS A 23 6.63 12.58 10.93
CA LYS A 23 6.13 13.64 11.82
C LYS A 23 4.83 13.28 12.55
N GLY A 24 4.05 12.35 11.99
CA GLY A 24 2.77 11.91 12.51
C GLY A 24 2.29 10.64 11.82
N ALA A 25 1.35 9.94 12.44
CA ALA A 25 0.76 8.71 11.93
C ALA A 25 -0.70 8.56 12.38
N SER A 26 -1.51 7.95 11.52
CA SER A 26 -2.85 7.45 11.83
C SER A 26 -2.82 5.92 11.84
N LEU A 27 -3.42 5.31 12.85
CA LEU A 27 -3.47 3.87 13.05
C LEU A 27 -4.92 3.44 13.29
N ALA A 28 -5.44 2.55 12.45
CA ALA A 28 -6.70 1.87 12.66
C ALA A 28 -6.45 0.38 12.94
N LEU A 29 -6.98 -0.13 14.04
CA LEU A 29 -6.88 -1.53 14.44
C LEU A 29 -8.28 -2.13 14.54
N PHE A 30 -8.51 -3.24 13.84
CA PHE A 30 -9.73 -4.03 13.98
C PHE A 30 -9.47 -5.25 14.85
N GLN A 31 -10.06 -5.30 16.04
CA GLN A 31 -9.85 -6.38 17.00
C GLN A 31 -11.15 -6.69 17.74
N SER A 32 -11.46 -7.98 17.93
CA SER A 32 -12.67 -8.44 18.62
C SER A 32 -13.97 -7.80 18.11
N GLY A 33 -14.07 -7.64 16.79
CA GLY A 33 -15.24 -7.05 16.13
C GLY A 33 -15.38 -5.53 16.29
N ARG A 34 -14.35 -4.84 16.79
CA ARG A 34 -14.37 -3.38 17.02
C ARG A 34 -13.17 -2.70 16.38
N TRP A 35 -13.41 -1.50 15.89
CA TRP A 35 -12.36 -0.58 15.42
C TRP A 35 -11.83 0.24 16.60
N GLN A 36 -10.52 0.46 16.58
CA GLN A 36 -9.80 1.38 17.46
C GLN A 36 -8.91 2.26 16.59
N GLU A 37 -9.07 3.57 16.72
CA GLU A 37 -8.36 4.56 15.92
C GLU A 37 -7.47 5.42 16.79
N TYR A 38 -6.27 5.69 16.32
CA TYR A 38 -5.25 6.48 17.00
C TYR A 38 -4.61 7.46 16.03
N HIS A 39 -4.50 8.72 16.43
CA HIS A 39 -3.86 9.79 15.67
C HIS A 39 -2.74 10.37 16.51
N ILE A 40 -1.50 10.25 16.05
CA ILE A 40 -0.30 10.51 16.86
C ILE A 40 0.61 11.47 16.10
N GLY A 41 1.09 12.50 16.79
CA GLY A 41 2.03 13.48 16.23
C GLY A 41 1.35 14.56 15.38
N THR A 42 2.06 15.04 14.36
CA THR A 42 1.66 16.20 13.55
C THR A 42 1.84 15.95 12.06
N ILE A 43 1.06 16.65 11.24
CA ILE A 43 1.15 16.61 9.77
C ILE A 43 2.48 17.22 9.33
N ASP A 44 2.78 18.42 9.83
CA ASP A 44 3.88 19.26 9.36
C ASP A 44 4.87 19.70 10.45
N GLY A 45 4.64 19.27 11.71
CA GLY A 45 5.34 19.76 12.91
C GLY A 45 4.52 20.76 13.71
N ARG A 46 3.33 21.17 13.23
CA ARG A 46 2.46 22.15 13.89
C ARG A 46 1.03 21.65 14.01
N ARG A 47 0.43 21.22 12.90
CA ARG A 47 -0.97 20.76 12.88
C ARG A 47 -1.05 19.32 13.38
N PRO A 48 -1.93 19.00 14.34
CA PRO A 48 -2.09 17.62 14.82
C PRO A 48 -2.60 16.71 13.71
N VAL A 49 -2.27 15.43 13.80
CA VAL A 49 -2.95 14.41 13.00
C VAL A 49 -4.37 14.26 13.52
N ASP A 50 -5.35 14.20 12.63
CA ASP A 50 -6.76 13.99 12.97
C ASP A 50 -7.42 12.93 12.07
N ALA A 51 -8.67 12.58 12.38
CA ALA A 51 -9.43 11.52 11.73
C ALA A 51 -9.86 11.82 10.28
N ASN A 52 -9.86 13.08 9.86
CA ASN A 52 -10.35 13.50 8.54
C ASN A 52 -9.23 13.67 7.52
N LEU A 53 -8.01 13.26 7.85
CA LEU A 53 -6.87 13.36 6.94
C LEU A 53 -6.95 12.33 5.80
N VAL A 54 -6.66 12.81 4.60
CA VAL A 54 -6.57 11.98 3.39
C VAL A 54 -5.10 11.69 3.11
N TYR A 55 -4.81 10.42 2.82
CA TYR A 55 -3.46 9.93 2.54
C TYR A 55 -3.38 9.34 1.14
N ASP A 56 -2.24 9.51 0.48
CA ASP A 56 -1.94 8.75 -0.73
C ASP A 56 -1.65 7.28 -0.37
N LEU A 57 -2.44 6.37 -0.94
CA LEU A 57 -2.31 4.93 -0.74
C LEU A 57 -1.08 4.34 -1.46
N ALA A 58 -0.51 5.06 -2.41
CA ALA A 58 0.64 4.63 -3.21
C ALA A 58 0.45 3.19 -3.74
N SER A 59 1.36 2.26 -3.42
CA SER A 59 1.26 0.88 -3.91
C SER A 59 0.13 0.06 -3.27
N VAL A 60 -0.48 0.51 -2.17
CA VAL A 60 -1.69 -0.13 -1.61
C VAL A 60 -2.85 -0.04 -2.61
N SER A 61 -2.86 0.96 -3.50
CA SER A 61 -3.82 1.09 -4.60
C SER A 61 -3.87 -0.13 -5.53
N LYS A 62 -2.76 -0.87 -5.68
CA LYS A 62 -2.75 -2.11 -6.48
C LYS A 62 -3.62 -3.19 -5.86
N VAL A 63 -3.61 -3.31 -4.54
CA VAL A 63 -4.40 -4.33 -3.84
C VAL A 63 -5.86 -3.90 -3.75
N VAL A 64 -6.11 -2.68 -3.26
CA VAL A 64 -7.48 -2.21 -3.02
C VAL A 64 -8.24 -1.90 -4.32
N GLY A 65 -7.56 -1.35 -5.32
CA GLY A 65 -8.17 -0.97 -6.59
C GLY A 65 -8.00 -2.05 -7.66
N VAL A 66 -6.76 -2.23 -8.14
CA VAL A 66 -6.47 -3.06 -9.32
C VAL A 66 -6.83 -4.53 -9.07
N ALA A 67 -6.38 -5.13 -7.96
CA ALA A 67 -6.64 -6.52 -7.67
C ALA A 67 -8.14 -6.78 -7.43
N THR A 68 -8.86 -5.84 -6.81
CA THR A 68 -10.32 -5.92 -6.65
C THR A 68 -11.03 -5.94 -8.01
N ILE A 69 -10.67 -5.04 -8.92
CA ILE A 69 -11.26 -5.00 -10.27
C ILE A 69 -10.93 -6.28 -11.03
N CYS A 70 -9.66 -6.72 -11.00
CA CYS A 70 -9.26 -7.98 -11.62
C CYS A 70 -10.08 -9.16 -11.06
N ASN A 71 -10.28 -9.23 -9.75
CA ASN A 71 -11.08 -10.28 -9.13
C ASN A 71 -12.54 -10.28 -9.61
N ILE A 72 -13.15 -9.10 -9.76
CA ILE A 72 -14.50 -8.98 -10.33
C ILE A 72 -14.53 -9.51 -11.77
N LEU A 73 -13.54 -9.15 -12.60
CA LEU A 73 -13.46 -9.60 -13.98
C LEU A 73 -13.20 -11.11 -14.11
N LEU A 74 -12.39 -11.68 -13.20
CA LEU A 74 -12.16 -13.12 -13.10
C LEU A 74 -13.47 -13.85 -12.76
N ASN A 75 -14.21 -13.36 -11.76
CA ASN A 75 -15.48 -13.97 -11.35
C ASN A 75 -16.55 -13.90 -12.46
N ASN A 76 -16.51 -12.85 -13.28
CA ASN A 76 -17.42 -12.68 -14.41
C ASN A 76 -16.95 -13.40 -15.69
N GLY A 77 -15.81 -14.11 -15.65
CA GLY A 77 -15.24 -14.80 -16.82
C GLY A 77 -14.75 -13.88 -17.94
N THR A 78 -14.61 -12.58 -17.67
CA THR A 78 -14.13 -11.57 -18.65
C THR A 78 -12.60 -11.51 -18.71
N LEU A 79 -11.93 -11.98 -17.65
CA LEU A 79 -10.49 -12.10 -17.55
C LEU A 79 -10.17 -13.55 -17.18
N ALA A 80 -9.09 -14.12 -17.73
CA ALA A 80 -8.52 -15.37 -17.23
C ALA A 80 -7.04 -15.16 -16.87
N LEU A 81 -6.60 -15.75 -15.75
CA LEU A 81 -5.26 -15.53 -15.22
C LEU A 81 -4.16 -16.08 -16.14
N ASP A 82 -4.44 -17.18 -16.84
CA ASP A 82 -3.47 -17.86 -17.68
C ASP A 82 -3.55 -17.41 -19.15
N ASP A 83 -4.40 -16.41 -19.45
CA ASP A 83 -4.40 -15.77 -20.76
C ASP A 83 -3.09 -15.01 -20.99
N PRO A 84 -2.54 -15.03 -22.22
CA PRO A 84 -1.48 -14.13 -22.62
C PRO A 84 -1.94 -12.67 -22.49
N LEU A 85 -1.12 -11.82 -21.87
CA LEU A 85 -1.36 -10.38 -21.77
C LEU A 85 -1.57 -9.74 -23.15
N LYS A 86 -0.95 -10.31 -24.19
CA LYS A 86 -1.11 -9.89 -25.59
C LYS A 86 -2.56 -9.85 -26.09
N VAL A 87 -3.46 -10.66 -25.52
CA VAL A 87 -4.90 -10.64 -25.84
C VAL A 87 -5.50 -9.27 -25.51
N TYR A 88 -5.09 -8.69 -24.39
CA TYR A 88 -5.62 -7.41 -23.89
C TYR A 88 -4.72 -6.23 -24.26
N TYR A 89 -3.43 -6.47 -24.52
CA TYR A 89 -2.45 -5.46 -24.89
C TYR A 89 -1.58 -5.93 -26.07
N PRO A 90 -2.07 -5.82 -27.32
CA PRO A 90 -1.42 -6.41 -28.49
C PRO A 90 0.00 -5.92 -28.80
N SER A 91 0.36 -4.72 -28.33
CA SER A 91 1.66 -4.09 -28.54
C SER A 91 2.76 -4.58 -27.61
N ILE A 92 2.49 -5.54 -26.72
CA ILE A 92 3.55 -6.13 -25.88
C ILE A 92 4.56 -6.89 -26.73
N ALA A 93 5.85 -6.66 -26.45
CA ALA A 93 6.94 -7.34 -27.15
C ALA A 93 7.01 -8.83 -26.79
N ASP A 94 6.92 -9.14 -25.50
CA ASP A 94 6.91 -10.52 -25.01
C ASP A 94 5.47 -11.05 -24.96
N ALA A 95 5.15 -11.95 -25.88
CA ALA A 95 3.83 -12.59 -25.97
C ALA A 95 3.63 -13.73 -24.96
N THR A 96 4.67 -14.14 -24.23
CA THR A 96 4.60 -15.25 -23.27
C THR A 96 4.12 -14.81 -21.89
N VAL A 97 4.15 -13.50 -21.60
CA VAL A 97 3.67 -12.95 -20.34
C VAL A 97 2.17 -13.18 -20.20
N THR A 98 1.79 -13.82 -19.10
CA THR A 98 0.39 -14.05 -18.70
C THR A 98 -0.11 -12.95 -17.77
N ILE A 99 -1.44 -12.82 -17.66
CA ILE A 99 -2.08 -11.94 -16.67
C ILE A 99 -1.64 -12.30 -15.24
N ARG A 100 -1.54 -13.60 -14.93
CA ARG A 100 -1.04 -14.09 -13.63
C ARG A 100 0.32 -13.52 -13.31
N GLN A 101 1.28 -13.69 -14.22
CA GLN A 101 2.65 -13.22 -14.01
C GLN A 101 2.72 -11.70 -13.83
N LEU A 102 1.87 -10.94 -14.51
CA LEU A 102 1.79 -9.49 -14.33
C LEU A 102 1.28 -9.14 -12.92
N LEU A 103 0.17 -9.77 -12.47
CA LEU A 103 -0.45 -9.49 -11.17
C LEU A 103 0.40 -9.97 -9.99
N THR A 104 1.25 -10.98 -10.19
CA THR A 104 2.14 -11.54 -9.15
C THR A 104 3.57 -11.03 -9.23
N HIS A 105 3.87 -10.03 -10.07
CA HIS A 105 5.21 -9.48 -10.25
C HIS A 105 6.28 -10.53 -10.68
N THR A 106 5.90 -11.48 -11.53
CA THR A 106 6.79 -12.56 -12.02
C THR A 106 6.89 -12.58 -13.54
N SER A 107 6.58 -11.47 -14.21
CA SER A 107 6.65 -11.33 -15.67
C SER A 107 7.96 -10.75 -16.18
N ASP A 108 8.93 -10.47 -15.30
CA ASP A 108 10.20 -9.76 -15.56
C ASP A 108 10.07 -8.41 -16.29
N LEU A 109 8.83 -7.92 -16.42
CA LEU A 109 8.53 -6.59 -16.93
C LEU A 109 8.99 -5.57 -15.89
N ILE A 110 10.06 -4.86 -16.22
CA ILE A 110 10.55 -3.73 -15.41
C ILE A 110 9.40 -2.74 -15.23
N THR A 111 8.88 -2.67 -14.00
CA THR A 111 7.96 -1.62 -13.60
C THR A 111 8.81 -0.39 -13.30
N VAL A 112 8.92 0.54 -14.25
CA VAL A 112 9.65 1.80 -14.02
C VAL A 112 8.83 2.68 -13.08
N PHE A 113 8.93 2.46 -11.77
CA PHE A 113 8.73 3.52 -10.78
C PHE A 113 10.11 4.15 -10.51
N LYS A 114 10.51 5.10 -11.36
CA LYS A 114 11.69 5.92 -11.08
C LYS A 114 11.30 6.98 -10.05
N VAL A 115 11.20 6.57 -8.78
CA VAL A 115 11.15 7.52 -7.67
C VAL A 115 12.56 8.05 -7.48
N SER A 116 12.81 9.29 -7.88
CA SER A 116 14.02 10.00 -7.48
C SER A 116 13.92 10.33 -6.00
N SER A 117 14.55 9.52 -5.15
CA SER A 117 14.76 9.83 -3.73
C SER A 117 16.25 9.82 -3.45
N LYS A 118 16.79 10.95 -2.97
CA LYS A 118 18.21 11.13 -2.66
C LYS A 118 18.67 10.44 -1.37
N ASN A 119 17.84 9.67 -0.66
CA ASN A 119 18.28 9.00 0.57
C ASN A 119 17.69 7.58 0.67
N SER A 120 18.61 6.62 0.70
CA SER A 120 18.38 5.18 0.71
C SER A 120 17.94 4.68 2.09
N HIS A 121 16.64 4.68 2.37
CA HIS A 121 16.03 3.76 3.34
C HIS A 121 14.57 3.50 2.92
N PHE A 122 14.33 2.33 2.32
CA PHE A 122 12.98 1.84 2.03
C PHE A 122 12.32 1.38 3.33
N ILE A 123 11.57 2.29 3.94
CA ILE A 123 10.38 1.96 4.70
C ILE A 123 9.24 2.59 3.90
N CYS A 124 8.24 1.81 3.50
CA CYS A 124 6.99 2.34 2.96
C CYS A 124 6.26 3.05 4.09
N LEU A 125 6.70 4.27 4.38
CA LEU A 125 6.00 5.22 5.23
C LEU A 125 5.31 6.19 4.29
N MET A 126 3.98 6.23 4.42
CA MET A 126 3.13 7.22 3.78
C MET A 126 3.75 8.59 4.00
N ARG A 127 4.31 9.16 2.94
CA ARG A 127 4.84 10.50 2.93
C ARG A 127 3.68 11.42 2.56
N LEU A 128 3.21 12.18 3.54
CA LEU A 128 2.43 13.38 3.30
C LEU A 128 3.39 14.40 2.68
N GLU A 129 3.14 14.81 1.44
CA GLU A 129 3.64 16.10 0.93
C GLU A 129 2.79 17.24 1.47
#